data_AF-A0A9E1E7C8-F1
#
_entry.id   AF-A0A9E1E7C8-F1
#
_cell.length_a   1.000
_cell.length_b   1.000
_cell.length_c   1.000
_cell.angle_alpha   90.00
_cell.angle_beta   90.00
_cell.angle_gamma   90.00
#
_symmetry.space_group_name_H-M   'P 1'
#
loop_
_entity.id
_entity.type
_entity.pdbx_description
1 polymer ?
#
loop_
_entity_poly.entity_id
_entity_poly.type
_entity_poly.pdbx_seq_one_letter_code
_entity_poly.pdbx_strand_id
1 'polypeptide(L)'
;MEDLIGTKEEKNENSYEGIISMYDPKTECIYLNLEEMDLSQISLDAVYRCTVFSGEEAEECIGRVRERFLGKSGNILILQIENGFYKININ
;
A
#
# COMPACT_ATOMS: atom_id res chain seq x y z
N MET A 1 -27.47 -19.68 18.90
CA MET A 1 -26.01 -19.88 18.90
C MET A 1 -25.51 -18.91 17.86
N GLU A 2 -25.03 -17.76 18.31
CA GLU A 2 -24.52 -16.71 17.43
C GLU A 2 -23.13 -17.18 16.99
N ASP A 3 -23.00 -17.61 15.73
CA ASP A 3 -21.72 -17.95 15.15
C ASP A 3 -20.85 -16.69 15.12
N LEU A 4 -19.80 -16.73 15.92
CA LEU A 4 -18.76 -15.71 16.03
C LEU A 4 -18.19 -15.46 14.63
N ILE A 5 -18.45 -14.28 14.06
CA ILE A 5 -17.77 -13.80 12.85
C ILE A 5 -16.32 -13.56 13.25
N GLY A 6 -15.50 -14.59 13.15
CA GLY A 6 -14.06 -14.49 13.31
C GLY A 6 -13.47 -13.84 12.09
N THR A 7 -13.40 -12.50 12.06
CA THR A 7 -12.44 -11.81 11.20
C THR A 7 -11.06 -12.08 11.78
N LYS A 8 -10.45 -13.18 11.36
CA LYS A 8 -9.00 -13.33 11.45
C LYS A 8 -8.41 -12.32 10.46
N GLU A 9 -8.21 -11.09 10.91
CA GLU A 9 -7.21 -10.23 10.30
C GLU A 9 -5.86 -10.88 10.60
N GLU A 10 -5.44 -11.79 9.71
CA GLU A 10 -4.05 -12.20 9.63
C GLU A 10 -3.27 -10.95 9.22
N LYS A 11 -2.73 -10.27 10.23
CA LYS A 11 -1.82 -9.14 10.05
C LYS A 11 -0.53 -9.71 9.46
N ASN A 12 -0.50 -9.81 8.14
CA ASN A 12 0.68 -10.23 7.41
C ASN A 12 1.74 -9.14 7.60
N GLU A 13 2.74 -9.37 8.46
CA GLU A 13 3.89 -8.48 8.70
C GLU A 13 4.86 -8.49 7.48
N ASN A 14 4.32 -8.41 6.27
CA ASN A 14 5.12 -8.31 5.06
C ASN A 14 5.32 -6.85 4.72
N SER A 15 6.59 -6.44 4.71
CA SER A 15 7.03 -5.15 4.20
C SER A 15 7.45 -5.30 2.74
N TYR A 16 7.10 -4.31 1.94
CA TYR A 16 7.24 -4.33 0.51
C TYR A 16 7.84 -3.02 0.02
N GLU A 17 8.88 -3.11 -0.80
CA GLU A 17 9.54 -1.96 -1.40
C GLU A 17 9.05 -1.76 -2.84
N GLY A 18 8.96 -0.50 -3.24
CA GLY A 18 8.51 -0.14 -4.58
C GLY A 18 8.65 1.35 -4.85
N ILE A 19 8.49 1.69 -6.12
CA ILE A 19 8.65 3.06 -6.62
C ILE A 19 7.28 3.64 -6.96
N ILE A 20 6.98 4.81 -6.41
CA ILE A 20 5.79 5.57 -6.77
C ILE A 20 5.93 6.02 -8.21
N SER A 21 4.97 5.63 -9.04
CA SER A 21 4.96 5.93 -10.47
C SER A 21 3.94 7.00 -10.83
N MET A 22 2.86 7.11 -10.05
CA MET A 22 1.83 8.12 -10.22
C MET A 22 1.05 8.33 -8.92
N TYR A 23 0.55 9.54 -8.72
CA TYR A 23 -0.47 9.88 -7.72
C TYR A 23 -1.67 10.52 -8.42
N ASP A 24 -2.88 10.00 -8.15
CA ASP A 24 -4.13 10.61 -8.59
C ASP A 24 -4.82 11.33 -7.42
N PRO A 25 -4.80 12.66 -7.37
CA PRO A 25 -5.39 13.43 -6.28
C PRO A 25 -6.93 13.40 -6.26
N LYS A 26 -7.60 13.00 -7.34
CA LYS A 26 -9.07 12.92 -7.37
C LYS A 26 -9.59 11.69 -6.63
N THR A 27 -8.85 10.60 -6.72
CA THR A 27 -9.21 9.31 -6.11
C THR A 27 -8.38 9.02 -4.85
N GLU A 28 -7.39 9.87 -4.57
CA GLU A 28 -6.38 9.70 -3.52
C GLU A 28 -5.64 8.37 -3.65
N CYS A 29 -5.31 7.97 -4.89
CA CYS A 29 -4.64 6.71 -5.18
C CYS A 29 -3.17 6.91 -5.55
N ILE A 30 -2.28 6.13 -4.93
CA ILE A 30 -0.89 5.98 -5.36
C ILE A 30 -0.73 4.69 -6.18
N TYR A 31 0.08 4.79 -7.23
CA TYR A 31 0.44 3.68 -8.10
C TYR A 31 1.89 3.32 -7.83
N LEU A 32 2.12 2.10 -7.37
CA LEU A 32 3.42 1.58 -6.99
C LEU A 32 3.87 0.51 -7.98
N ASN A 33 5.11 0.62 -8.46
CA ASN A 33 5.81 -0.49 -9.10
C ASN A 33 6.58 -1.24 -8.00
N LEU A 34 6.18 -2.48 -7.72
CA LEU A 34 6.84 -3.33 -6.73
C LEU A 34 7.97 -4.12 -7.40
N GLU A 35 9.15 -4.12 -6.78
CA GLU A 35 10.29 -4.91 -7.26
C GLU A 35 10.13 -6.39 -6.88
N GLU A 36 10.36 -7.28 -7.85
CA GLU A 36 10.47 -8.74 -7.71
C GLU A 36 9.60 -9.40 -6.61
N MET A 37 8.27 -9.33 -6.78
CA MET A 37 7.31 -9.89 -5.81
C MET A 37 6.22 -10.73 -6.49
N ASP A 38 5.73 -11.74 -5.77
CA ASP A 38 4.45 -12.37 -6.10
C ASP A 38 3.26 -11.56 -5.55
N LEU A 39 2.54 -10.86 -6.44
CA LEU A 39 1.33 -10.10 -6.11
C LEU A 39 0.22 -10.98 -5.49
N SER A 40 0.25 -12.31 -5.64
CA SER A 40 -0.73 -13.19 -5.02
C SER A 40 -0.73 -13.10 -3.49
N GLN A 41 0.38 -12.68 -2.90
CA GLN A 41 0.58 -12.55 -1.45
C GLN A 41 -0.08 -11.30 -0.85
N ILE A 42 -0.37 -10.30 -1.68
CA ILE A 42 -1.07 -9.09 -1.26
C ILE A 42 -2.57 -9.35 -1.39
N SER A 43 -3.37 -9.08 -0.36
CA SER A 43 -4.82 -9.20 -0.46
C SER A 43 -5.47 -7.92 -1.01
N LEU A 44 -6.61 -8.05 -1.70
CA LEU A 44 -7.44 -6.87 -1.98
C LEU A 44 -8.00 -6.38 -0.63
N ASP A 45 -8.22 -5.07 -0.52
CA ASP A 45 -8.69 -4.41 0.71
C ASP A 45 -7.75 -4.52 1.92
N ALA A 46 -6.55 -5.10 1.76
CA ALA A 46 -5.53 -5.06 2.79
C ALA A 46 -5.08 -3.63 3.07
N VAL A 47 -4.86 -3.30 4.34
CA VAL A 47 -4.43 -1.98 4.78
C VAL A 47 -2.95 -2.00 5.10
N TYR A 48 -2.19 -1.14 4.46
CA TYR A 48 -0.76 -0.96 4.67
C TYR A 48 -0.45 0.42 5.22
N ARG A 49 0.54 0.47 6.11
CA ARG A 49 1.27 1.70 6.41
C ARG A 49 2.36 1.83 5.37
N CYS A 50 2.42 2.97 4.69
CA CYS A 50 3.39 3.24 3.66
C CYS A 50 4.23 4.45 4.04
N THR A 51 5.55 4.29 3.99
CA THR A 51 6.52 5.37 4.16
C THR A 51 7.05 5.76 2.78
N VAL A 52 6.87 7.02 2.42
CA VAL A 52 7.28 7.61 1.17
C VAL A 52 8.52 8.45 1.44
N PHE A 53 9.62 8.11 0.77
CA PHE A 53 10.88 8.84 0.88
C PHE A 53 11.04 9.80 -0.31
N SER A 54 11.37 11.06 -0.01
CA SER A 54 11.66 12.10 -1.00
C SER A 54 12.93 12.84 -0.60
N GLY A 55 14.08 12.30 -0.99
CA GLY A 55 15.38 12.82 -0.56
C GLY A 55 15.63 12.53 0.92
N GLU A 56 15.86 13.59 1.71
CA GLU A 56 16.03 13.52 3.17
C GLU A 56 14.71 13.64 3.94
N GLU A 57 13.60 13.92 3.24
CA GLU A 57 12.27 13.95 3.86
C GLU A 57 11.57 12.59 3.71
N ALA A 58 10.78 12.23 4.73
CA ALA A 58 9.86 11.12 4.64
C ALA A 58 8.45 11.52 5.08
N GLU A 59 7.48 10.96 4.39
CA GLU A 59 6.06 11.08 4.70
C GLU A 59 5.50 9.70 4.93
N GLU A 60 4.54 9.59 5.83
CA GLU A 60 3.85 8.34 6.09
C GLU A 60 2.37 8.49 5.79
N CYS A 61 1.77 7.41 5.34
CA CYS A 61 0.35 7.32 5.03
C CYS A 61 -0.18 5.94 5.38
N ILE A 62 -1.50 5.84 5.52
CA ILE A 62 -2.20 4.57 5.60
C ILE A 62 -3.06 4.48 4.35
N GLY A 63 -2.96 3.35 3.64
CA GLY A 63 -3.77 3.13 2.46
C GLY A 63 -4.23 1.69 2.34
N ARG A 64 -5.31 1.53 1.58
CA ARG A 64 -5.96 0.26 1.30
C ARG A 64 -5.70 -0.18 -0.14
N VAL A 65 -5.37 -1.46 -0.32
CA VAL A 65 -5.16 -2.04 -1.65
C VAL A 65 -6.48 -2.06 -2.41
N ARG A 66 -6.52 -1.30 -3.52
CA ARG A 66 -7.66 -1.28 -4.44
C ARG A 66 -7.50 -2.29 -5.56
N GLU A 67 -6.32 -2.31 -6.17
CA GLU A 67 -6.03 -3.21 -7.27
C GLU A 67 -4.58 -3.69 -7.19
N ARG A 68 -4.34 -4.87 -7.75
CA ARG A 68 -3.00 -5.38 -8.01
C ARG A 68 -3.02 -6.20 -9.29
N PHE A 69 -2.05 -5.99 -10.16
CA PHE A 69 -1.94 -6.72 -11.41
C PHE A 69 -0.53 -6.64 -11.99
N LEU A 70 -0.18 -7.62 -12.82
CA LEU A 70 1.04 -7.56 -13.63
C LEU A 70 0.82 -6.60 -14.79
N GLY A 71 1.43 -5.42 -14.72
CA GLY A 71 1.42 -4.41 -15.77
C GLY A 71 2.55 -4.62 -16.77
N LYS A 72 2.61 -3.75 -17.79
CA LYS A 72 3.68 -3.78 -18.82
C LYS A 72 5.08 -3.51 -18.24
N SER A 73 5.14 -2.76 -17.14
CA SER A 73 6.39 -2.29 -16.52
C SER A 73 6.76 -3.07 -15.25
N GLY A 74 5.99 -4.10 -14.88
CA GLY A 74 6.20 -4.87 -13.65
C GLY A 74 4.92 -5.01 -12.84
N ASN A 75 5.09 -5.36 -11.57
CA ASN A 75 3.99 -5.55 -10.63
C ASN A 75 3.42 -4.21 -10.19
N ILE A 76 2.17 -3.94 -10.54
CA ILE A 76 1.48 -2.71 -10.18
C ILE A 76 0.59 -2.98 -8.97
N LEU A 77 0.74 -2.13 -7.95
CA LEU A 77 -0.16 -2.03 -6.81
C LEU A 77 -0.80 -0.64 -6.79
N ILE A 78 -2.13 -0.60 -6.70
CA ILE A 78 -2.89 0.63 -6.52
C ILE A 78 -3.37 0.67 -5.08
N LEU A 79 -2.89 1.67 -4.33
CA LEU A 79 -3.24 1.90 -2.94
C LEU A 79 -4.04 3.19 -2.82
N GLN A 80 -5.25 3.12 -2.28
CA GLN A 80 -6.02 4.32 -1.95
C GLN A 80 -5.67 4.79 -0.55
N ILE A 81 -5.24 6.03 -0.42
CA ILE A 81 -4.88 6.66 0.84
C ILE A 81 -6.15 6.96 1.64
N GLU A 82 -6.16 6.62 2.93
CA GLU A 82 -7.31 6.82 3.81
C GLU A 82 -7.14 8.01 4.77
N ASN A 83 -5.90 8.30 5.20
CA ASN A 83 -5.60 9.31 6.23
C ASN A 83 -4.74 10.48 5.72
N GLY A 84 -4.62 10.65 4.40
CA GLY A 84 -3.65 11.56 3.80
C GLY A 84 -2.19 11.19 4.11
N PHE A 85 -1.29 12.15 3.88
CA PHE A 85 0.15 12.04 4.14
C PHE A 85 0.55 12.91 5.33
N TYR A 86 1.41 12.39 6.20
CA TYR A 86 1.97 13.14 7.32
C TYR A 86 3.49 13.04 7.34
N LYS A 87 4.17 14.19 7.49
CA LYS A 87 5.63 14.24 7.59
C LYS A 87 6.11 13.51 8.84
N ILE A 88 7.15 12.71 8.68
CA ILE A 88 7.85 12.05 9.78
C ILE A 88 9.29 12.54 9.85
N ASN A 89 9.85 12.59 11.06
CA ASN A 89 11.24 12.97 11.26
C ASN A 89 12.10 11.71 11.22
N ILE A 90 12.93 11.58 10.19
CA ILE A 90 13.96 10.53 10.10
C ILE A 90 15.21 11.09 10.78
N ASN A 91 15.38 10.75 12.05
CA ASN A 91 16.51 11.21 12.88
C ASN A 91 17.66 10.20 12.88
#